data_AF-A0A7X9DI03-F1
#
_entry.id   AF-A0A7X9DI03-F1
#
_cell.length_a   1.000
_cell.length_b   1.000
_cell.length_c   1.000
_cell.angle_alpha   90.00
_cell.angle_beta   90.00
_cell.angle_gamma   90.00
#
_symmetry.space_group_name_H-M   'P 1'
#
loop_
_entity.id
_entity.type
_entity.pdbx_description
1 polymer ?
#
loop_
_entity_poly.entity_id
_entity_poly.type
_entity_poly.pdbx_seq_one_letter_code
_entity_poly.pdbx_strand_id
1 'polypeptide(L)' 'MRYQELLPSDSILYALIAFGKQKYAANEFQVQTICEYFEKVFSEGSFVQIGGDETLGRGICKISWIKGGK' A
#
# COMPACT_ATOMS: atom_id res chain seq x y z
N MET A 1 28.40 -16.52 -8.26
CA MET A 1 27.35 -16.04 -9.17
C MET A 1 26.02 -16.41 -8.54
N ARG A 2 25.11 -15.45 -8.35
CA ARG A 2 23.79 -15.71 -7.76
C ARG A 2 22.73 -15.31 -8.77
N TYR A 3 21.68 -16.11 -8.87
CA TYR A 3 20.51 -15.80 -9.68
C TYR A 3 19.44 -15.19 -8.78
N GLN A 4 18.68 -14.28 -9.35
CA GLN A 4 17.58 -13.61 -8.68
C GLN A 4 16.41 -13.51 -9.63
N GLU A 5 15.23 -13.86 -9.14
CA GLU A 5 13.99 -13.73 -9.87
C GLU A 5 13.36 -12.37 -9.59
N LEU A 6 12.72 -11.80 -10.60
CA LEU A 6 12.10 -10.48 -10.54
C LEU A 6 10.70 -10.55 -11.14
N LEU A 7 9.77 -9.85 -10.52
CA LEU A 7 8.44 -9.66 -11.08
C LEU A 7 8.53 -8.71 -12.30
N PRO A 8 7.85 -9.01 -13.42
CA PRO A 8 7.80 -8.13 -14.59
C PRO A 8 7.15 -6.77 -14.28
N SER A 9 7.58 -5.70 -14.98
CA SER A 9 7.18 -4.31 -14.72
C SER A 9 5.69 -4.01 -14.89
N ASP A 10 5.02 -4.68 -15.82
CA ASP A 10 3.61 -4.41 -16.16
C ASP A 10 2.64 -5.34 -15.41
N SER A 11 3.09 -5.91 -14.29
CA SER A 11 2.27 -6.76 -13.44
C SER A 11 1.30 -5.92 -12.59
N ILE A 12 0.03 -6.35 -12.53
CA ILE A 12 -0.99 -5.72 -11.68
C ILE A 12 -1.25 -6.61 -10.47
N LEU A 13 -1.14 -6.03 -9.27
CA LEU A 13 -1.39 -6.68 -7.99
C LEU A 13 -2.48 -5.90 -7.24
N TYR A 14 -3.18 -6.57 -6.33
CA TYR A 14 -4.15 -5.92 -5.43
C TYR A 14 -3.97 -6.42 -4.00
N ALA A 15 -4.30 -5.56 -3.04
CA ALA A 15 -4.32 -5.89 -1.63
C ALA A 15 -5.56 -5.27 -0.96
N LEU A 16 -6.21 -6.02 -0.08
CA LEU A 16 -7.29 -5.51 0.76
C LEU A 16 -6.71 -5.07 2.10
N ILE A 17 -6.86 -3.79 2.43
CA ILE A 17 -6.44 -3.24 3.71
C ILE A 17 -7.67 -3.04 4.58
N ALA A 18 -7.78 -3.84 5.64
CA ALA A 18 -8.87 -3.77 6.59
C ALA A 18 -8.46 -2.96 7.84
N PHE A 19 -9.24 -1.94 8.16
CA PHE A 19 -9.06 -1.14 9.37
C PHE A 19 -10.03 -1.60 10.45
N GLY A 20 -9.51 -1.94 11.63
CA GLY A 20 -10.30 -2.43 12.76
C GLY A 20 -10.09 -1.59 14.01
N LYS A 21 -11.09 -1.58 14.90
CA LYS A 21 -10.96 -0.96 16.23
C LYS A 21 -9.99 -1.77 17.08
N GLN A 22 -9.16 -1.09 17.88
CA GLN A 22 -8.39 -1.76 18.91
C GLN A 22 -9.33 -2.38 19.96
N LYS A 23 -9.07 -3.63 20.36
CA LYS A 23 -9.90 -4.38 21.31
C LYS A 23 -10.00 -3.73 22.69
N TYR A 24 -9.01 -2.93 23.09
CA TYR A 24 -8.88 -2.38 24.45
C TYR A 24 -8.97 -0.84 24.52
N ALA A 25 -9.00 -0.16 23.36
CA ALA A 25 -9.11 1.29 23.25
C ALA A 25 -10.13 1.59 22.15
N ALA A 26 -11.41 1.59 22.54
CA ALA A 26 -12.52 1.84 21.63
C ALA A 26 -12.66 3.34 21.39
N ASN A 27 -11.83 3.89 20.49
CA ASN A 27 -12.06 5.24 19.98
C ASN A 27 -12.30 5.16 18.47
N GLU A 28 -13.57 5.20 18.06
CA GLU A 28 -13.99 5.10 16.64
C GLU A 28 -13.35 6.18 15.77
N PHE A 29 -13.12 7.37 16.36
CA PHE A 29 -12.48 8.49 15.67
C PHE A 29 -11.05 8.16 15.23
N GLN A 30 -10.33 7.29 15.96
CA GLN A 30 -8.95 6.91 15.59
C GLN A 30 -8.92 6.08 14.31
N VAL A 31 -9.83 5.13 14.16
CA VAL A 31 -9.90 4.27 12.97
C VAL A 31 -10.24 5.11 11.74
N GLN A 32 -11.25 5.98 11.86
CA GLN A 32 -11.63 6.89 10.79
C GLN A 32 -10.47 7.81 10.38
N THR A 33 -9.75 8.39 11.35
CA THR A 33 -8.61 9.27 11.08
C THR A 33 -7.50 8.54 10.31
N ILE A 34 -7.20 7.29 10.67
CA ILE A 34 -6.19 6.49 9.97
C ILE A 34 -6.65 6.19 8.54
N CYS A 35 -7.90 5.77 8.35
CA CYS A 35 -8.46 5.54 7.01
C CYS A 35 -8.32 6.79 6.13
N GLU A 36 -8.76 7.94 6.63
CA GLU A 36 -8.70 9.22 5.90
C GLU A 36 -7.26 9.64 5.59
N TYR A 37 -6.32 9.40 6.51
CA TYR A 37 -4.91 9.66 6.27
C TYR A 37 -4.35 8.78 5.15
N PHE A 38 -4.63 7.47 5.16
CA PHE A 38 -4.21 6.56 4.09
C PHE A 38 -4.80 6.96 2.74
N GLU A 39 -6.09 7.29 2.70
CA GLU A 39 -6.74 7.79 1.49
C GLU A 39 -6.04 9.04 0.96
N LYS A 40 -5.66 9.98 1.84
CA LYS A 40 -4.94 11.20 1.46
C LYS A 40 -3.51 10.93 0.99
N VAL A 41 -2.79 9.98 1.59
CA VAL A 41 -1.39 9.68 1.20
C VAL A 41 -1.33 8.98 -0.17
N PHE A 42 -2.34 8.16 -0.46
CA PHE A 42 -2.42 7.40 -1.71
C PHE A 42 -3.38 8.02 -2.74
N SER A 43 -3.94 9.21 -2.46
CA SER A 43 -4.75 9.94 -3.42
C SER A 43 -3.85 10.49 -4.52
N GLU A 44 -4.09 10.00 -5.73
CA GLU A 44 -3.56 10.48 -7.02
C GLU A 44 -2.05 10.34 -7.23
N GLY A 45 -1.66 9.30 -7.98
CA GLY A 45 -0.34 9.23 -8.61
C GLY A 45 0.82 8.89 -7.68
N SER A 46 0.55 8.37 -6.49
CA SER A 46 1.59 7.95 -5.55
C SER A 46 2.40 6.77 -6.11
N PHE A 47 3.72 6.88 -6.04
CA PHE A 47 4.65 5.81 -6.33
C PHE A 47 5.30 5.34 -5.04
N VAL A 48 5.42 4.03 -4.86
CA VAL A 48 6.00 3.41 -3.66
C VAL A 48 7.07 2.42 -4.09
N GLN A 49 8.19 2.43 -3.37
CA GLN A 49 9.23 1.41 -3.49
C GLN A 49 8.80 0.17 -2.69
N ILE A 50 8.81 -0.99 -3.34
CA ILE A 50 8.45 -2.28 -2.75
C ILE A 50 9.57 -3.29 -3.05
N GLY A 51 10.08 -3.93 -2.00
CA GLY A 51 11.12 -4.95 -2.10
C GLY A 51 12.54 -4.40 -1.93
N GLY A 52 13.53 -5.09 -2.50
CA GLY A 52 14.94 -4.67 -2.47
C GLY A 52 15.38 -3.95 -3.74
N ASP A 53 16.71 -3.79 -3.92
CA ASP A 53 17.35 -3.27 -5.13
C ASP A 53 16.86 -1.89 -5.59
N GLU A 54 16.45 -1.05 -4.64
CA GLU A 54 16.02 0.34 -4.89
C GLU A 54 17.09 1.14 -5.63
N THR A 55 18.36 1.00 -5.23
CA THR A 55 19.49 1.72 -5.85
C THR A 55 19.77 1.29 -7.28
N LEU A 56 19.17 0.17 -7.72
CA LEU A 56 19.22 -0.32 -9.10
C LEU A 56 17.93 0.00 -9.87
N GLY A 57 17.03 0.81 -9.29
CA GLY A 57 15.79 1.24 -9.90
C GLY A 57 14.69 0.18 -9.93
N ARG A 58 14.75 -0.84 -9.08
CA ARG A 58 13.75 -1.92 -9.03
C ARG A 58 12.67 -1.64 -7.97
N GLY A 59 11.48 -2.21 -8.19
CA GLY A 59 10.41 -2.21 -7.20
C GLY A 59 9.60 -0.92 -7.08
N ILE A 60 9.75 0.04 -8.00
CA ILE A 60 8.93 1.25 -8.02
C ILE A 60 7.56 0.92 -8.61
N CYS A 61 6.51 1.03 -7.80
CA CYS A 61 5.14 0.68 -8.17
C CYS A 61 4.22 1.89 -8.07
N LYS A 62 3.33 2.06 -9.04
CA LYS A 62 2.24 3.04 -8.96
C LYS A 62 1.11 2.46 -8.11
N ILE A 63 0.63 3.23 -7.14
CA ILE A 63 -0.49 2.84 -6.29
C ILE A 63 -1.78 3.50 -6.81
N SER A 64 -2.85 2.72 -6.85
CA SER A 64 -4.21 3.20 -7.06
C SER A 64 -5.06 2.78 -5.87
N TRP A 65 -5.57 3.75 -5.12
CA TRP A 65 -6.45 3.48 -3.99
C TRP A 65 -7.90 3.35 -4.47
N ILE A 66 -8.47 2.14 -4.38
CA ILE A 66 -9.84 1.85 -4.79
C ILE A 66 -10.73 1.78 -3.55
N LYS A 67 -11.76 2.65 -3.48
CA LYS A 67 -12.79 2.61 -2.44
C LYS A 67 -13.80 1.52 -2.80
N GLY A 68 -14.01 0.52 -1.94
CA GLY A 68 -14.96 -0.55 -2.31
C GLY A 68 -15.27 -1.68 -1.31
N GLY A 69 -14.66 -1.73 -0.13
CA GLY A 69 -15.03 -2.71 0.90
C GLY A 69 -16.00 -2.09 1.89
N LYS A 70 -17.32 -2.25 1.69
CA LYS A 70 -18.34 -2.00 2.71
C LYS A 70 -18.94 -3.33 3.18
#